data_AF-A0AA96QFI3-F1
#
_entry.id   AF-A0AA96QFI3-F1
#
_cell.length_a   1.000
_cell.length_b   1.000
_cell.length_c   1.000
_cell.angle_alpha   90.00
_cell.angle_beta   90.00
_cell.angle_gamma   90.00
#
_symmetry.space_group_name_H-M   'P 1'
#
loop_
_entity.id
_entity.type
_entity.pdbx_description
1 polymer ?
#
loop_
_entity_poly.entity_id
_entity_poly.type
_entity_poly.pdbx_seq_one_letter_code
_entity_poly.pdbx_strand_id
1 'polypeptide(L)'
;MAITDEQTVARFVLRARRVKAHSLVQDHGNLAERLKEKLTFRLTVDGSGTVSRSLPADEEIFESLAARVRPLTLASEPIYYEKVIEALERLLAAAPEVTTEQRERLDELRAGWIATVSGRQVQAYAMQSVNLDGTGATGLVSDTQLAFGWMYADLVHADPKSEKKDALGFSLRERYAAAVSVFSRLAALTVETLRLVKELHDDGVVVVDEQMWTTDVVVAASEITYEGVIYTAAEGTDMPDLEAPFGQPDGPWTQLTVADQLRTDPAKRVRVELAATDGTTLAAYDAAVVHSERDNDILHWHVLVGDSLVVRVQFHVENETLVPQSIDAVAAGEAHRTRLAVAVFLINLEQAGTLAFHLPNEEYLRYTLKEPNVDALQKMRFTAELLEDLVGLEQLTGQPVGPFIRPLNLWERVRLRQAFLLWQGKAVQWDRDMPEMVSPQGVIPHGMTSDSRSVEIAGAPVTMPEVMVWHPEAAWHEHGSVPDSGPDARAFTATIPDGARWLAFSPSARPAEDDAPTEGEPWGLTGIDQDTCSF
;
A
#
# COMPACT_ATOMS: atom_id res chain seq x y z
N MET A 1 32.88 5.76 -20.50
CA MET A 1 31.99 6.55 -21.38
C MET A 1 31.98 7.96 -20.84
N ALA A 2 32.37 8.97 -21.62
CA ALA A 2 32.34 10.36 -21.15
C ALA A 2 30.87 10.78 -21.00
N ILE A 3 30.51 11.37 -19.85
CA ILE A 3 29.19 11.96 -19.63
C ILE A 3 29.11 13.31 -20.34
N THR A 4 27.93 13.71 -20.80
CA THR A 4 27.74 15.03 -21.44
C THR A 4 27.74 16.17 -20.42
N ASP A 5 27.81 17.41 -20.90
CA ASP A 5 27.74 18.61 -20.05
C ASP A 5 26.38 18.69 -19.34
N GLU A 6 25.28 18.42 -20.05
CA GLU A 6 23.92 18.38 -19.51
C GLU A 6 23.77 17.28 -18.47
N GLN A 7 24.34 16.09 -18.70
CA GLN A 7 24.33 15.00 -17.72
C GLN A 7 25.13 15.35 -16.46
N THR A 8 26.23 16.09 -16.61
CA THR A 8 27.04 16.58 -15.48
C THR A 8 26.24 17.57 -14.65
N VAL A 9 25.59 18.54 -15.29
CA VAL A 9 24.74 19.54 -14.62
C VAL A 9 23.51 18.89 -13.98
N ALA A 10 22.83 17.95 -14.66
CA ALA A 10 21.67 17.24 -14.11
C ALA A 10 22.01 16.45 -12.83
N ARG A 11 23.15 15.75 -12.81
CA ARG A 11 23.65 15.06 -11.61
C ARG A 11 24.04 16.04 -10.50
N PHE A 12 24.62 17.19 -10.87
CA PHE A 12 24.89 18.26 -9.93
C PHE A 12 23.59 18.79 -9.30
N VAL A 13 22.52 19.01 -10.07
CA VAL A 13 21.22 19.47 -9.57
C VAL A 13 20.69 18.55 -8.48
N LEU A 14 20.67 17.23 -8.71
CA LEU A 14 20.26 16.26 -7.68
C LEU A 14 21.11 16.37 -6.41
N ARG A 15 22.43 16.47 -6.54
CA ARG A 15 23.33 16.55 -5.39
C ARG A 15 23.19 17.87 -4.64
N ALA A 16 23.10 18.99 -5.35
CA ALA A 16 22.96 20.30 -4.77
C ALA A 16 21.60 20.48 -4.09
N ARG A 17 20.52 19.88 -4.63
CA ARG A 17 19.21 19.81 -3.95
C ARG A 17 19.31 19.04 -2.62
N ARG A 18 20.11 17.97 -2.52
CA ARG A 18 20.41 17.28 -1.25
C ARG A 18 21.18 18.14 -0.25
N VAL A 19 22.13 18.95 -0.73
CA VAL A 19 22.87 19.91 0.12
C VAL A 19 21.92 21.01 0.60
N LYS A 20 21.12 21.59 -0.30
CA LYS A 20 20.11 22.60 0.01
C LYS A 20 19.12 22.08 1.06
N ALA A 21 18.62 20.85 0.93
CA ALA A 21 17.67 20.24 1.86
C ALA A 21 18.27 19.84 3.22
N HIS A 22 19.57 20.07 3.47
CA HIS A 22 20.19 19.78 4.76
C HIS A 22 19.72 20.78 5.83
N SER A 23 19.44 20.31 7.05
CA SER A 23 18.93 21.14 8.17
C SER A 23 19.79 22.37 8.44
N LEU A 24 21.11 22.20 8.50
CA LEU A 24 22.07 23.30 8.69
C LEU A 24 22.12 24.33 7.55
N VAL A 25 21.67 23.95 6.35
CA VAL A 25 21.62 24.86 5.18
C VAL A 25 20.27 25.57 5.13
N GLN A 26 19.20 24.89 5.55
CA GLN A 26 17.86 25.48 5.71
C GLN A 26 17.80 26.52 6.83
N ASP A 27 18.63 26.39 7.87
CA ASP A 27 18.82 27.43 8.90
C ASP A 27 19.70 28.57 8.38
N HIS A 28 19.10 29.46 7.57
CA HIS A 28 19.79 30.56 6.90
C HIS A 28 20.49 31.51 7.87
N GLY A 29 19.93 31.73 9.07
CA GLY A 29 20.53 32.60 10.08
C GLY A 29 21.81 32.01 10.66
N ASN A 30 21.79 30.72 10.99
CA ASN A 30 22.94 30.01 11.54
C ASN A 30 24.03 29.79 10.47
N LEU A 31 23.64 29.46 9.24
CA LEU A 31 24.57 29.39 8.10
C LEU A 31 25.27 30.74 7.89
N ALA A 32 24.52 31.85 7.88
CA ALA A 32 25.10 33.19 7.71
C ALA A 32 26.06 33.57 8.85
N GLU A 33 25.77 33.20 10.10
CA GLU A 33 26.71 33.44 11.20
C GLU A 33 27.99 32.60 11.08
N ARG A 34 27.91 31.37 10.57
CA ARG A 34 29.10 30.53 10.31
C ARG A 34 29.97 31.08 9.19
N LEU A 35 29.37 31.64 8.14
CA LEU A 35 30.09 32.29 7.04
C LEU A 35 30.83 33.58 7.45
N LYS A 36 30.44 34.21 8.57
CA LYS A 36 31.07 35.44 9.08
C LYS A 36 32.36 35.20 9.87
N GLU A 37 32.75 33.95 10.13
CA GLU A 37 34.05 33.56 10.72
C GLU A 37 34.46 34.38 11.97
N LYS A 38 33.50 34.66 12.86
CA LYS A 38 33.75 35.50 14.05
C LYS A 38 34.58 34.76 15.10
N LEU A 39 35.84 35.19 15.26
CA LEU A 39 36.66 34.89 16.44
C LEU A 39 36.31 35.90 17.54
N THR A 40 35.80 35.42 18.68
CA THR A 40 35.58 36.29 19.83
C THR A 40 36.79 36.23 20.74
N PHE A 41 37.45 37.38 20.91
CA PHE A 41 38.55 37.56 21.84
C PHE A 41 38.04 38.26 23.10
N ARG A 42 38.30 37.68 24.28
CA ARG A 42 38.20 38.41 25.55
C ARG A 42 39.59 38.49 26.14
N LEU A 43 40.09 39.71 26.28
CA LEU A 43 41.37 39.98 26.93
C LEU A 43 41.09 40.50 28.35
N THR A 44 41.77 39.96 29.34
CA THR A 44 41.80 40.49 30.69
C THR A 44 42.84 41.62 30.79
N VAL A 45 42.77 42.38 31.88
CA VAL A 45 43.65 43.55 32.10
C VAL A 45 45.12 43.13 32.32
N ASP A 46 45.36 41.91 32.81
CA ASP A 46 46.67 41.27 32.95
C ASP A 46 47.23 40.70 31.64
N GLY A 47 46.49 40.81 30.53
CA GLY A 47 46.93 40.35 29.21
C GLY A 47 46.64 38.88 28.92
N SER A 48 45.97 38.15 29.83
CA SER A 48 45.48 36.80 29.57
C SER A 48 44.21 36.85 28.68
N GLY A 49 44.14 36.01 27.64
CA GLY A 49 43.05 36.06 26.67
C GLY A 49 42.33 34.73 26.50
N THR A 50 41.02 34.76 26.30
CA THR A 50 40.24 33.62 25.79
C THR A 50 39.81 33.88 24.36
N VAL A 51 40.01 32.91 23.49
CA VAL A 51 39.50 32.88 22.11
C VAL A 51 38.36 31.87 22.05
N SER A 52 37.18 32.27 21.57
CA SER A 52 36.05 31.35 21.37
C SER A 52 35.55 31.38 19.93
N ARG A 53 35.18 30.20 19.43
CA ARG A 53 34.58 29.97 18.10
C ARG A 53 33.24 29.28 18.26
N SER A 54 32.27 29.64 17.41
CA SER A 54 30.97 28.98 17.39
C SER A 54 31.05 27.68 16.58
N LEU A 55 30.53 26.59 17.14
CA LEU A 55 30.43 25.29 16.48
C LEU A 55 28.96 24.86 16.39
N PRO A 56 28.59 23.96 15.46
CA PRO A 56 27.28 23.31 15.48
C PRO A 56 27.04 22.60 16.82
N ALA A 57 25.79 22.57 17.27
CA ALA A 57 25.44 21.90 18.52
C ALA A 57 25.61 20.37 18.46
N ASP A 58 25.55 19.80 17.25
CA ASP A 58 25.63 18.38 16.96
C ASP A 58 26.66 18.14 15.85
N GLU A 59 27.66 17.32 16.14
CA GLU A 59 28.75 16.97 15.22
C GLU A 59 28.27 16.07 14.09
N GLU A 60 27.40 15.09 14.36
CA GLU A 60 26.89 14.13 13.36
C GLU A 60 26.07 14.84 12.28
N ILE A 61 25.27 15.84 12.70
CA ILE A 61 24.53 16.69 11.76
C ILE A 61 25.50 17.46 10.85
N PHE A 62 26.63 17.93 11.36
CA PHE A 62 27.62 18.62 10.54
C PHE A 62 28.39 17.67 9.61
N GLU A 63 28.76 16.48 10.09
CA GLU A 63 29.37 15.43 9.27
C GLU A 63 28.48 15.05 8.09
N SER A 64 27.16 14.96 8.30
CA SER A 64 26.18 14.74 7.23
C SER A 64 26.25 15.82 6.14
N LEU A 65 26.39 17.10 6.52
CA LEU A 65 26.56 18.19 5.57
C LEU A 65 27.87 18.06 4.79
N ALA A 66 28.98 17.84 5.49
CA ALA A 66 30.30 17.69 4.87
C ALA A 66 30.32 16.50 3.90
N ALA A 67 29.73 15.37 4.29
CA ALA A 67 29.55 14.20 3.44
C ALA A 67 28.72 14.52 2.19
N ARG A 68 27.66 15.33 2.32
CA ARG A 68 26.85 15.81 1.18
C ARG A 68 27.65 16.69 0.22
N VAL A 69 28.55 17.54 0.71
CA VAL A 69 29.38 18.41 -0.14
C VAL A 69 30.56 17.68 -0.78
N ARG A 70 31.13 16.67 -0.11
CA ARG A 70 32.37 15.97 -0.49
C ARG A 70 32.52 15.61 -1.98
N PRO A 71 31.53 15.04 -2.69
CA PRO A 71 31.71 14.67 -4.10
C PRO A 71 32.08 15.84 -5.00
N LEU A 72 31.69 17.06 -4.64
CA LEU A 72 32.02 18.28 -5.38
C LEU A 72 33.50 18.67 -5.22
N THR A 73 34.20 18.14 -4.21
CA THR A 73 35.62 18.45 -3.91
C THR A 73 36.62 17.45 -4.53
N LEU A 74 36.13 16.36 -5.13
CA LEU A 74 36.95 15.24 -5.59
C LEU A 74 37.03 15.19 -7.12
N ALA A 75 38.23 15.36 -7.67
CA ALA A 75 38.45 15.32 -9.13
C ALA A 75 38.04 13.99 -9.80
N SER A 76 38.03 12.87 -9.06
CA SER A 76 37.57 11.56 -9.54
C SER A 76 36.07 11.50 -9.77
N GLU A 77 35.29 12.35 -9.10
CA GLU A 77 33.83 12.32 -9.19
C GLU A 77 33.35 12.94 -10.52
N PRO A 78 32.24 12.44 -11.10
CA PRO A 78 31.66 13.02 -12.30
C PRO A 78 31.15 14.44 -12.08
N ILE A 79 30.75 14.78 -10.85
CA ILE A 79 30.22 16.08 -10.44
C ILE A 79 31.24 16.92 -9.67
N TYR A 80 32.54 16.66 -9.86
CA TYR A 80 33.58 17.53 -9.33
C TYR A 80 33.26 18.98 -9.73
N TYR A 81 33.34 19.92 -8.79
CA TYR A 81 32.83 21.28 -9.01
C TYR A 81 33.45 21.95 -10.22
N GLU A 82 34.76 21.74 -10.46
CA GLU A 82 35.43 22.28 -11.65
C GLU A 82 34.82 21.73 -12.95
N LYS A 83 34.46 20.45 -13.00
CA LYS A 83 33.80 19.85 -14.17
C LYS A 83 32.41 20.44 -14.39
N VAL A 84 31.70 20.76 -13.30
CA VAL A 84 30.39 21.42 -13.36
C VAL A 84 30.53 22.85 -13.91
N ILE A 85 31.49 23.62 -13.41
CA ILE A 85 31.77 24.97 -13.90
C ILE A 85 32.16 24.94 -15.38
N GLU A 86 33.09 24.06 -15.78
CA GLU A 86 33.50 23.89 -17.17
C GLU A 86 32.33 23.48 -18.09
N ALA A 87 31.43 22.62 -17.62
CA ALA A 87 30.22 22.25 -18.35
C ALA A 87 29.29 23.46 -18.52
N LEU A 88 29.08 24.25 -17.47
CA LEU A 88 28.27 25.48 -17.54
C LEU A 88 28.91 26.53 -18.46
N GLU A 89 30.22 26.69 -18.44
CA GLU A 89 30.95 27.58 -19.36
C GLU A 89 30.72 27.20 -20.83
N ARG A 90 30.79 25.90 -21.15
CA ARG A 90 30.53 25.39 -22.50
C ARG A 90 29.07 25.59 -22.92
N LEU A 91 28.12 25.32 -22.03
CA LEU A 91 26.69 25.53 -22.29
C LEU A 91 26.38 27.03 -22.52
N LEU A 92 26.94 27.92 -21.70
CA LEU A 92 26.84 29.37 -21.87
C LEU A 92 27.52 29.87 -23.15
N ALA A 93 28.60 29.23 -23.60
CA ALA A 93 29.25 29.59 -24.86
C ALA A 93 28.42 29.19 -26.09
N ALA A 94 27.62 28.12 -25.98
CA ALA A 94 26.77 27.61 -27.05
C ALA A 94 25.41 28.32 -27.17
N ALA A 95 24.96 29.01 -26.11
CA ALA A 95 23.66 29.66 -26.07
C ALA A 95 23.66 31.06 -26.72
N PRO A 96 22.64 31.40 -27.54
CA PRO A 96 22.57 32.66 -28.28
C PRO A 96 22.24 33.90 -27.41
N GLU A 97 21.58 33.72 -26.26
CA GLU A 97 21.11 34.81 -25.39
C GLU A 97 21.71 34.69 -23.97
N VAL A 98 23.03 34.81 -23.85
CA VAL A 98 23.71 34.83 -22.53
C VAL A 98 24.09 36.25 -22.15
N THR A 99 23.68 36.66 -20.95
CA THR A 99 24.00 37.98 -20.40
C THR A 99 25.43 38.03 -19.84
N THR A 100 26.03 39.22 -19.82
CA THR A 100 27.33 39.44 -19.17
C THR A 100 27.28 39.10 -17.68
N GLU A 101 26.16 39.42 -17.01
CA GLU A 101 25.93 39.14 -15.59
C GLU A 101 25.96 37.64 -15.27
N GLN A 102 25.36 36.79 -16.11
CA GLN A 102 25.41 35.32 -15.93
C GLN A 102 26.85 34.77 -16.01
N ARG A 103 27.69 35.33 -16.90
CA ARG A 103 29.10 34.93 -17.02
C ARG A 103 29.92 35.40 -15.82
N GLU A 104 29.77 36.68 -15.44
CA GLU A 104 30.44 37.25 -14.27
C GLU A 104 30.10 36.47 -13.00
N ARG A 105 28.82 36.10 -12.80
CA ARG A 105 28.39 35.30 -11.66
C ARG A 105 28.99 33.90 -11.66
N LEU A 106 29.15 33.26 -12.81
CA LEU A 106 29.83 31.96 -12.91
C LEU A 106 31.33 32.07 -12.55
N ASP A 107 31.99 33.13 -13.02
CA ASP A 107 33.39 33.42 -12.70
C ASP A 107 33.59 33.68 -11.20
N GLU A 108 32.69 34.44 -10.57
CA GLU A 108 32.69 34.67 -9.12
C GLU A 108 32.52 33.36 -8.34
N LEU A 109 31.62 32.49 -8.77
CA LEU A 109 31.40 31.17 -8.17
C LEU A 109 32.63 30.26 -8.32
N ARG A 110 33.31 30.30 -9.47
CA ARG A 110 34.57 29.57 -9.70
C ARG A 110 35.68 30.11 -8.78
N ALA A 111 35.86 31.43 -8.75
CA ALA A 111 36.87 32.09 -7.92
C ALA A 111 36.65 31.82 -6.42
N GLY A 112 35.40 31.94 -5.94
CA GLY A 112 35.03 31.66 -4.56
C GLY A 112 35.28 30.19 -4.17
N TRP A 113 34.99 29.25 -5.08
CA TRP A 113 35.27 27.83 -4.85
C TRP A 113 36.77 27.56 -4.78
N ILE A 114 37.55 28.03 -5.77
CA ILE A 114 39.01 27.85 -5.82
C ILE A 114 39.65 28.40 -4.55
N ALA A 115 39.26 29.61 -4.12
CA ALA A 115 39.74 30.19 -2.87
C ALA A 115 39.48 29.25 -1.69
N THR A 116 38.27 28.71 -1.58
CA THR A 116 37.85 27.86 -0.46
C THR A 116 38.53 26.47 -0.44
N VAL A 117 38.90 25.91 -1.60
CA VAL A 117 39.52 24.57 -1.69
C VAL A 117 41.04 24.57 -1.83
N SER A 118 41.66 25.73 -2.11
CA SER A 118 43.10 25.84 -2.31
C SER A 118 43.86 25.64 -0.99
N GLY A 119 44.52 24.49 -0.84
CA GLY A 119 45.08 24.00 0.42
C GLY A 119 45.99 25.00 1.16
N ARG A 120 46.78 25.82 0.46
CA ARG A 120 47.70 26.77 1.10
C ARG A 120 47.12 28.18 1.27
N GLN A 121 45.95 28.45 0.71
CA GLN A 121 45.32 29.75 0.83
C GLN A 121 44.63 29.86 2.19
N VAL A 122 45.01 30.87 2.95
CA VAL A 122 44.35 31.26 4.19
C VAL A 122 43.05 31.94 3.84
N GLN A 123 41.92 31.41 4.33
CA GLN A 123 40.62 32.07 4.17
C GLN A 123 40.37 33.05 5.32
N ALA A 124 40.46 32.55 6.55
CA ALA A 124 40.19 33.30 7.76
C ALA A 124 41.46 33.49 8.60
N TYR A 125 42.18 32.39 8.84
CA TYR A 125 43.36 32.38 9.71
C TYR A 125 44.36 31.29 9.33
N ALA A 126 45.61 31.52 9.72
CA ALA A 126 46.64 30.50 9.75
C ALA A 126 47.05 30.26 11.21
N MET A 127 47.45 29.03 11.52
CA MET A 127 47.84 28.65 12.86
C MET A 127 49.25 28.07 12.89
N GLN A 128 50.00 28.45 13.92
CA GLN A 128 51.25 27.84 14.31
C GLN A 128 51.20 27.66 15.83
N SER A 129 51.63 26.49 16.30
CA SER A 129 51.73 26.20 17.73
C SER A 129 53.18 25.92 18.08
N VAL A 130 53.60 26.38 19.26
CA VAL A 130 54.90 26.05 19.87
C VAL A 130 54.66 25.87 21.36
N ASN A 131 55.34 24.90 21.97
CA ASN A 131 55.28 24.72 23.41
C ASN A 131 55.88 25.95 24.12
N LEU A 132 55.49 26.18 25.38
CA LEU A 132 56.02 27.31 26.17
C LEU A 132 57.54 27.25 26.39
N ASP A 133 58.13 26.06 26.27
CA ASP A 133 59.58 25.83 26.33
C ASP A 133 60.30 26.03 24.98
N GLY A 134 59.57 26.44 23.94
CA GLY A 134 60.09 26.65 22.58
C GLY A 134 60.21 25.38 21.74
N THR A 135 59.84 24.21 22.27
CA THR A 135 59.89 22.94 21.55
C THR A 135 58.59 22.64 20.80
N GLY A 136 58.59 21.63 19.92
CA GLY A 136 57.37 21.15 19.28
C GLY A 136 56.69 22.15 18.35
N ALA A 137 57.44 23.08 17.76
CA ALA A 137 56.92 24.05 16.81
C ALA A 137 56.29 23.34 15.60
N THR A 138 55.02 23.60 15.33
CA THR A 138 54.37 23.16 14.11
C THR A 138 54.78 24.06 12.94
N GLY A 139 54.59 23.56 11.71
CA GLY A 139 54.54 24.44 10.54
C GLY A 139 53.36 25.42 10.62
N LEU A 140 53.42 26.48 9.82
CA LEU A 140 52.26 27.35 9.60
C LEU A 140 51.26 26.62 8.71
N VAL A 141 50.03 26.42 9.21
CA VAL A 141 48.98 25.67 8.51
C VAL A 141 47.74 26.55 8.36
N SER A 142 47.16 26.58 7.15
CA SER A 142 45.92 27.32 6.87
C SER A 142 44.69 26.63 7.48
N ASP A 143 43.63 27.38 7.68
CA ASP A 143 42.30 26.83 7.99
C ASP A 143 41.80 25.84 6.92
N THR A 144 42.06 26.08 5.64
CA THR A 144 41.74 25.12 4.56
C THR A 144 42.47 23.77 4.75
N GLN A 145 43.76 23.79 5.09
CA GLN A 145 44.53 22.58 5.40
C GLN A 145 43.98 21.87 6.64
N LEU A 146 43.62 22.62 7.69
CA LEU A 146 43.01 22.07 8.90
C LEU A 146 41.66 21.39 8.59
N ALA A 147 40.81 22.04 7.80
CA ALA A 147 39.50 21.55 7.39
C ALA A 147 39.57 20.25 6.57
N PHE A 148 40.44 20.20 5.56
CA PHE A 148 40.65 18.98 4.79
C PHE A 148 41.43 17.92 5.56
N GLY A 149 42.24 18.31 6.54
CA GLY A 149 42.81 17.42 7.54
C GLY A 149 41.71 16.68 8.28
N TRP A 150 40.72 17.40 8.83
CA TRP A 150 39.56 16.80 9.48
C TRP A 150 38.78 15.85 8.56
N MET A 151 38.40 16.34 7.37
CA MET A 151 37.58 15.57 6.43
C MET A 151 38.21 14.22 6.06
N TYR A 152 39.53 14.19 5.87
CA TYR A 152 40.21 13.00 5.33
C TYR A 152 40.94 12.18 6.39
N ALA A 153 41.33 12.74 7.54
CA ALA A 153 42.03 12.00 8.58
C ALA A 153 41.14 11.59 9.76
N ASP A 154 40.11 12.37 10.06
CA ASP A 154 39.23 12.12 11.20
C ASP A 154 37.89 11.52 10.76
N LEU A 155 37.31 12.00 9.65
CA LEU A 155 35.97 11.56 9.19
C LEU A 155 35.99 10.39 8.19
N VAL A 156 36.84 10.43 7.15
CA VAL A 156 36.71 9.50 5.99
C VAL A 156 37.81 8.46 5.85
N HIS A 157 39.07 8.75 6.20
CA HIS A 157 40.16 7.78 6.09
C HIS A 157 40.95 7.68 7.40
N ALA A 158 41.42 6.48 7.71
CA ALA A 158 42.29 6.22 8.87
C ALA A 158 43.78 6.51 8.60
N ASP A 159 44.18 6.77 7.34
CA ASP A 159 45.58 7.08 6.95
C ASP A 159 45.65 8.24 5.93
N PRO A 160 45.82 9.49 6.39
CA PRO A 160 45.89 10.65 5.51
C PRO A 160 47.23 10.74 4.76
N LYS A 161 47.16 10.92 3.44
CA LYS A 161 48.34 11.13 2.56
C LYS A 161 48.58 12.63 2.29
N SER A 162 49.81 12.99 1.90
CA SER A 162 50.23 14.32 1.38
C SER A 162 50.17 15.50 2.39
N GLU A 163 50.02 16.74 1.91
CA GLU A 163 50.04 18.03 2.66
C GLU A 163 49.04 18.11 3.82
N LYS A 164 48.13 17.14 3.91
CA LYS A 164 47.13 16.98 4.99
C LYS A 164 47.74 16.39 6.27
N LYS A 165 48.96 15.85 6.22
CA LYS A 165 49.70 15.39 7.41
C LYS A 165 50.09 16.54 8.33
N ASP A 166 50.33 17.72 7.78
CA ASP A 166 50.74 18.89 8.58
C ASP A 166 49.61 19.35 9.53
N ALA A 167 48.35 19.12 9.15
CA ALA A 167 47.18 19.35 10.01
C ALA A 167 47.08 18.38 11.20
N LEU A 168 47.75 17.21 11.15
CA LEU A 168 47.79 16.27 12.29
C LEU A 168 48.63 16.79 13.47
N GLY A 169 49.46 17.81 13.25
CA GLY A 169 50.16 18.52 14.32
C GLY A 169 49.23 19.33 15.23
N PHE A 170 47.96 19.48 14.86
CA PHE A 170 46.93 20.20 15.63
C PHE A 170 45.92 19.25 16.27
N SER A 171 45.11 19.74 17.20
CA SER A 171 44.07 18.92 17.84
C SER A 171 42.89 18.65 16.90
N LEU A 172 42.11 17.59 17.17
CA LEU A 172 40.85 17.31 16.48
C LEU A 172 39.91 18.54 16.51
N ARG A 173 39.80 19.21 17.67
CA ARG A 173 38.93 20.39 17.84
C ARG A 173 39.31 21.53 16.91
N GLU A 174 40.61 21.76 16.70
CA GLU A 174 41.09 22.81 15.81
C GLU A 174 40.82 22.48 14.34
N ARG A 175 41.00 21.22 13.95
CA ARG A 175 40.67 20.76 12.60
C ARG A 175 39.16 20.82 12.33
N TYR A 176 38.35 20.36 13.29
CA TYR A 176 36.89 20.44 13.23
C TYR A 176 36.39 21.89 13.11
N ALA A 177 36.91 22.80 13.94
CA ALA A 177 36.52 24.21 13.89
C ALA A 177 36.80 24.85 12.52
N ALA A 178 37.94 24.52 11.91
CA ALA A 178 38.25 24.98 10.55
C ALA A 178 37.29 24.35 9.51
N ALA A 179 37.00 23.05 9.65
CA ALA A 179 36.06 22.35 8.78
C ALA A 179 34.66 22.97 8.79
N VAL A 180 34.16 23.37 9.96
CA VAL A 180 32.87 24.05 10.12
C VAL A 180 32.75 25.24 9.19
N SER A 181 33.76 26.11 9.12
CA SER A 181 33.71 27.26 8.23
C SER A 181 33.81 26.84 6.75
N VAL A 182 34.85 26.08 6.42
CA VAL A 182 35.18 25.72 5.03
C VAL A 182 34.03 24.97 4.36
N PHE A 183 33.50 23.92 4.99
CA PHE A 183 32.40 23.13 4.40
C PHE A 183 31.05 23.86 4.44
N SER A 184 30.84 24.80 5.38
CA SER A 184 29.66 25.69 5.32
C SER A 184 29.75 26.64 4.12
N ARG A 185 30.95 27.15 3.80
CA ARG A 185 31.20 28.00 2.61
C ARG A 185 31.02 27.21 1.32
N LEU A 186 31.54 25.99 1.24
CA LEU A 186 31.33 25.11 0.09
C LEU A 186 29.85 24.74 -0.09
N ALA A 187 29.11 24.50 0.99
CA ALA A 187 27.67 24.27 0.94
C ALA A 187 26.92 25.51 0.41
N ALA A 188 27.28 26.71 0.87
CA ALA A 188 26.71 27.96 0.38
C ALA A 188 26.98 28.15 -1.12
N LEU A 189 28.23 28.01 -1.57
CA LEU A 189 28.59 28.07 -2.99
C LEU A 189 27.82 27.04 -3.82
N THR A 190 27.63 25.82 -3.30
CA THR A 190 26.81 24.78 -3.96
C THR A 190 25.37 25.23 -4.17
N VAL A 191 24.76 25.85 -3.16
CA VAL A 191 23.38 26.36 -3.24
C VAL A 191 23.27 27.56 -4.19
N GLU A 192 24.27 28.46 -4.18
CA GLU A 192 24.33 29.58 -5.11
C GLU A 192 24.46 29.11 -6.56
N THR A 193 25.33 28.13 -6.82
CA THR A 193 25.47 27.51 -8.15
C THR A 193 24.19 26.81 -8.57
N LEU A 194 23.49 26.11 -7.65
CA LEU A 194 22.17 25.55 -7.95
C LEU A 194 21.14 26.61 -8.34
N ARG A 195 21.16 27.78 -7.68
CA ARG A 195 20.28 28.89 -8.03
C ARG A 195 20.58 29.41 -9.44
N LEU A 196 21.86 29.63 -9.76
CA LEU A 196 22.27 30.02 -11.11
C LEU A 196 21.82 28.97 -12.15
N VAL A 197 22.04 27.67 -11.90
CA VAL A 197 21.60 26.61 -12.82
C VAL A 197 20.08 26.62 -13.03
N LYS A 198 19.30 26.89 -11.98
CA LYS A 198 17.84 26.99 -12.09
C LYS A 198 17.43 28.20 -12.93
N GLU A 199 18.05 29.36 -12.72
CA GLU A 199 17.83 30.56 -13.54
C GLU A 199 18.18 30.29 -15.03
N LEU A 200 19.35 29.72 -15.30
CA LEU A 200 19.77 29.35 -16.66
C LEU A 200 18.83 28.32 -17.31
N HIS A 201 18.26 27.41 -16.51
CA HIS A 201 17.25 26.47 -16.97
C HIS A 201 15.94 27.16 -17.34
N ASP A 202 15.47 28.08 -16.48
CA ASP A 202 14.22 28.81 -16.69
C ASP A 202 14.31 29.77 -17.89
N ASP A 203 15.51 30.31 -18.15
CA ASP A 203 15.84 31.10 -19.34
C ASP A 203 16.06 30.23 -20.61
N GLY A 204 16.00 28.90 -20.51
CA GLY A 204 16.19 27.98 -21.63
C GLY A 204 17.64 27.83 -22.11
N VAL A 205 18.62 28.37 -21.36
CA VAL A 205 20.06 28.31 -21.66
C VAL A 205 20.64 26.92 -21.36
N VAL A 206 20.15 26.27 -20.30
CA VAL A 206 20.59 24.93 -19.87
C VAL A 206 19.40 23.98 -19.81
N VAL A 207 19.45 22.87 -20.54
CA VAL A 207 18.38 21.87 -20.53
C VAL A 207 18.66 20.81 -19.47
N VAL A 208 17.78 20.73 -18.46
CA VAL A 208 17.79 19.69 -17.42
C VAL A 208 16.39 19.09 -17.36
N ASP A 209 16.31 17.76 -17.34
CA ASP A 209 15.01 17.07 -17.23
C ASP A 209 14.25 17.51 -15.96
N GLU A 210 12.95 17.80 -16.10
CA GLU A 210 12.08 18.22 -15.01
C GLU A 210 12.06 17.20 -13.84
N GLN A 211 12.27 15.92 -14.15
CA GLN A 211 12.41 14.88 -13.14
C GLN A 211 13.56 15.17 -12.15
N MET A 212 14.64 15.83 -12.60
CA MET A 212 15.78 16.16 -11.73
C MET A 212 15.44 17.27 -10.72
N TRP A 213 14.41 18.08 -10.99
CA TRP A 213 13.90 19.14 -10.11
C TRP A 213 12.81 18.66 -9.16
N THR A 214 12.09 17.60 -9.53
CA THR A 214 10.92 17.10 -8.80
C THR A 214 11.19 15.83 -8.00
N THR A 215 12.15 14.99 -8.41
CA THR A 215 12.52 13.76 -7.67
C THR A 215 12.86 14.06 -6.22
N ASP A 216 12.37 13.24 -5.30
CA ASP A 216 12.67 13.38 -3.87
C ASP A 216 14.16 13.17 -3.60
N VAL A 217 14.73 14.12 -2.85
CA VAL A 217 16.16 14.13 -2.49
C VAL A 217 16.40 13.82 -1.01
N VAL A 218 15.32 13.72 -0.23
CA VAL A 218 15.30 13.36 1.18
C VAL A 218 14.12 12.44 1.45
N VAL A 219 14.31 11.46 2.34
CA VAL A 219 13.19 10.66 2.87
C VAL A 219 12.62 11.47 4.04
N ALA A 220 11.52 12.18 3.80
CA ALA A 220 10.84 13.01 4.80
C ALA A 220 9.81 12.21 5.62
N ALA A 221 10.08 10.93 5.85
CA ALA A 221 9.20 10.01 6.56
C ALA A 221 10.00 9.20 7.59
N SER A 222 9.40 9.00 8.76
CA SER A 222 9.94 8.11 9.81
C SER A 222 9.51 6.66 9.62
N GLU A 223 8.54 6.41 8.75
CA GLU A 223 7.97 5.10 8.45
C GLU A 223 7.60 5.03 6.96
N ILE A 224 7.74 3.85 6.37
CA ILE A 224 7.24 3.56 5.02
C ILE A 224 6.13 2.55 5.17
N THR A 225 4.90 2.97 4.86
CA THR A 225 3.71 2.12 4.93
C THR A 225 3.40 1.59 3.54
N TYR A 226 3.17 0.28 3.45
CA TYR A 226 2.69 -0.38 2.25
C TYR A 226 1.32 -0.99 2.54
N GLU A 227 0.34 -0.71 1.68
CA GLU A 227 -0.93 -1.42 1.69
C GLU A 227 -0.84 -2.61 0.74
N GLY A 228 -1.10 -3.82 1.24
CA GLY A 228 -0.97 -5.02 0.43
C GLY A 228 -1.41 -6.29 1.14
N VAL A 229 -1.48 -7.38 0.36
CA VAL A 229 -1.72 -8.73 0.87
C VAL A 229 -0.39 -9.45 0.97
N ILE A 230 -0.17 -10.16 2.07
CA ILE A 230 1.07 -10.91 2.31
C ILE A 230 0.80 -12.38 1.98
N TYR A 231 1.70 -12.98 1.21
CA TYR A 231 1.72 -14.42 0.93
C TYR A 231 3.01 -15.04 1.46
N THR A 232 2.92 -16.28 1.92
CA THR A 232 4.05 -17.08 2.42
C THR A 232 4.11 -18.45 1.76
N ALA A 233 5.33 -18.95 1.55
CA ALA A 233 5.61 -20.30 1.10
C ALA A 233 6.83 -20.85 1.84
N ALA A 234 7.12 -22.15 1.68
CA ALA A 234 8.29 -22.76 2.29
C ALA A 234 9.59 -22.12 1.76
N GLU A 235 10.63 -22.07 2.60
CA GLU A 235 11.94 -21.59 2.20
C GLU A 235 12.46 -22.36 0.97
N GLY A 236 12.96 -21.63 -0.03
CA GLY A 236 13.41 -22.20 -1.30
C GLY A 236 12.33 -22.36 -2.37
N THR A 237 11.09 -21.94 -2.11
CA THR A 237 10.05 -21.82 -3.16
C THR A 237 10.36 -20.62 -4.07
N ASP A 238 10.26 -20.82 -5.39
CA ASP A 238 10.43 -19.74 -6.35
C ASP A 238 9.34 -18.67 -6.19
N MET A 239 9.75 -17.39 -6.26
CA MET A 239 8.85 -16.24 -6.16
C MET A 239 7.88 -16.23 -7.36
N PRO A 240 6.57 -16.06 -7.15
CA PRO A 240 5.60 -16.09 -8.23
C PRO A 240 5.68 -14.79 -9.04
N ASP A 241 5.38 -14.89 -10.33
CA ASP A 241 5.19 -13.70 -11.16
C ASP A 241 3.76 -13.18 -10.96
N LEU A 242 3.63 -11.97 -10.44
CA LEU A 242 2.33 -11.37 -10.15
C LEU A 242 1.86 -10.57 -11.36
N GLU A 243 1.24 -11.23 -12.33
CA GLU A 243 0.66 -10.55 -13.50
C GLU A 243 -0.62 -9.78 -13.17
N ALA A 244 -1.31 -10.11 -12.07
CA ALA A 244 -2.53 -9.46 -11.61
C ALA A 244 -2.39 -8.92 -10.17
N PRO A 245 -2.82 -7.68 -9.88
CA PRO A 245 -2.55 -7.01 -8.61
C PRO A 245 -3.24 -7.62 -7.38
N PHE A 246 -4.22 -8.51 -7.55
CA PHE A 246 -5.02 -9.07 -6.43
C PHE A 246 -5.38 -10.56 -6.59
N GLY A 247 -4.65 -11.30 -7.44
CA GLY A 247 -4.86 -12.75 -7.61
C GLY A 247 -4.12 -13.56 -6.56
N GLN A 248 -4.65 -14.75 -6.22
CA GLN A 248 -3.86 -15.77 -5.54
C GLN A 248 -2.62 -16.09 -6.39
N PRO A 249 -1.40 -16.03 -5.85
CA PRO A 249 -0.21 -16.36 -6.62
C PRO A 249 -0.22 -17.84 -7.02
N ASP A 250 0.27 -18.14 -8.22
CA ASP A 250 0.46 -19.52 -8.66
C ASP A 250 1.48 -20.26 -7.78
N GLY A 251 1.26 -21.57 -7.59
CA GLY A 251 2.15 -22.42 -6.80
C GLY A 251 1.73 -22.55 -5.32
N PRO A 252 2.65 -23.01 -4.43
CA PRO A 252 2.33 -23.35 -3.04
C PRO A 252 2.34 -22.12 -2.11
N TRP A 253 1.90 -20.97 -2.62
CA TRP A 253 1.81 -19.73 -1.85
C TRP A 253 0.50 -19.67 -1.09
N THR A 254 0.55 -19.26 0.17
CA THR A 254 -0.61 -19.15 1.05
C THR A 254 -0.71 -17.74 1.58
N GLN A 255 -1.92 -17.15 1.56
CA GLN A 255 -2.11 -15.83 2.13
C GLN A 255 -1.88 -15.89 3.63
N LEU A 256 -1.02 -15.02 4.15
CA LEU A 256 -0.78 -14.91 5.59
C LEU A 256 -1.97 -14.19 6.24
N THR A 257 -2.65 -14.89 7.14
CA THR A 257 -3.75 -14.31 7.93
C THR A 257 -3.32 -13.97 9.36
N VAL A 258 -4.19 -13.25 10.08
CA VAL A 258 -3.99 -12.98 11.51
C VAL A 258 -3.99 -14.28 12.31
N ALA A 259 -4.85 -15.26 12.00
CA ALA A 259 -4.80 -16.54 12.69
C ALA A 259 -3.48 -17.28 12.40
N ASP A 260 -2.98 -17.25 11.16
CA ASP A 260 -1.69 -17.86 10.84
C ASP A 260 -0.55 -17.26 11.65
N GLN A 261 -0.50 -15.92 11.74
CA GLN A 261 0.48 -15.23 12.57
C GLN A 261 0.35 -15.62 14.04
N LEU A 262 -0.85 -15.65 14.59
CA LEU A 262 -1.07 -15.99 16.01
C LEU A 262 -0.74 -17.46 16.30
N ARG A 263 -1.03 -18.37 15.37
CA ARG A 263 -0.70 -19.80 15.48
C ARG A 263 0.80 -20.10 15.38
N THR A 264 1.66 -19.12 15.07
CA THR A 264 3.11 -19.31 15.24
C THR A 264 3.48 -19.56 16.71
N ASP A 265 2.69 -19.03 17.65
CA ASP A 265 2.77 -19.35 19.07
C ASP A 265 1.91 -20.60 19.38
N PRO A 266 2.52 -21.73 19.78
CA PRO A 266 1.78 -22.94 20.12
C PRO A 266 0.72 -22.75 21.22
N ALA A 267 0.93 -21.80 22.14
CA ALA A 267 -0.02 -21.52 23.23
C ALA A 267 -1.32 -20.86 22.75
N LYS A 268 -1.30 -20.26 21.55
CA LYS A 268 -2.47 -19.62 20.95
C LYS A 268 -3.23 -20.52 19.99
N ARG A 269 -2.71 -21.70 19.66
CA ARG A 269 -3.37 -22.65 18.74
C ARG A 269 -4.59 -23.25 19.43
N VAL A 270 -5.75 -23.10 18.81
CA VAL A 270 -7.01 -23.69 19.28
C VAL A 270 -7.67 -24.40 18.11
N ARG A 271 -8.29 -25.55 18.37
CA ARG A 271 -9.24 -26.16 17.44
C ARG A 271 -10.62 -26.10 18.05
N VAL A 272 -11.59 -25.60 17.29
CA VAL A 272 -12.99 -25.53 17.70
C VAL A 272 -13.74 -26.67 17.03
N GLU A 273 -14.46 -27.47 17.81
CA GLU A 273 -15.28 -28.57 17.31
C GLU A 273 -16.74 -28.40 17.76
N LEU A 274 -17.65 -28.56 16.80
CA LEU A 274 -19.09 -28.59 17.02
C LEU A 274 -19.57 -30.01 16.72
N ALA A 275 -20.27 -30.64 17.66
CA ALA A 275 -20.83 -31.97 17.47
C ALA A 275 -22.31 -32.03 17.86
N ALA A 276 -23.06 -32.90 17.18
CA ALA A 276 -24.45 -33.19 17.48
C ALA A 276 -24.59 -33.90 18.83
N THR A 277 -25.82 -34.00 19.35
CA THR A 277 -26.12 -34.68 20.63
C THR A 277 -25.75 -36.16 20.63
N ASP A 278 -25.68 -36.81 19.46
CA ASP A 278 -25.24 -38.20 19.30
C ASP A 278 -23.71 -38.34 19.21
N GLY A 279 -22.96 -37.24 19.27
CA GLY A 279 -21.51 -37.19 19.18
C GLY A 279 -20.96 -37.06 17.76
N THR A 280 -21.81 -36.97 16.73
CA THR A 280 -21.35 -36.76 15.34
C THR A 280 -20.79 -35.36 15.16
N THR A 281 -19.53 -35.22 14.71
CA THR A 281 -18.93 -33.92 14.39
C THR A 281 -19.70 -33.24 13.25
N LEU A 282 -20.23 -32.05 13.52
CA LEU A 282 -20.92 -31.20 12.54
C LEU A 282 -19.92 -30.30 11.81
N ALA A 283 -18.98 -29.72 12.54
CA ALA A 283 -17.95 -28.86 11.97
C ALA A 283 -16.70 -28.80 12.88
N ALA A 284 -15.54 -28.62 12.28
CA ALA A 284 -14.29 -28.38 12.98
C ALA A 284 -13.54 -27.23 12.31
N TYR A 285 -12.95 -26.36 13.13
CA TYR A 285 -12.29 -25.14 12.67
C TYR A 285 -10.93 -24.99 13.32
N ASP A 286 -9.95 -24.60 12.51
CA ASP A 286 -8.71 -24.04 13.03
C ASP A 286 -8.99 -22.64 13.59
N ALA A 287 -8.37 -22.36 14.73
CA ALA A 287 -8.59 -21.12 15.45
C ALA A 287 -7.33 -20.66 16.20
N ALA A 288 -7.37 -19.40 16.63
CA ALA A 288 -6.31 -18.79 17.42
C ALA A 288 -6.85 -17.93 18.55
N VAL A 289 -6.19 -17.97 19.71
CA VAL A 289 -6.48 -17.04 20.82
C VAL A 289 -5.99 -15.64 20.43
N VAL A 290 -6.91 -14.70 20.26
CA VAL A 290 -6.59 -13.29 19.97
C VAL A 290 -6.47 -12.46 21.24
N HIS A 291 -7.19 -12.85 22.30
CA HIS A 291 -7.18 -12.15 23.58
C HIS A 291 -7.54 -13.12 24.71
N SER A 292 -6.83 -13.00 25.82
CA SER A 292 -7.06 -13.75 27.05
C SER A 292 -6.70 -12.85 28.22
N GLU A 293 -7.70 -12.49 29.02
CA GLU A 293 -7.52 -11.60 30.18
C GLU A 293 -8.35 -12.11 31.35
N ARG A 294 -7.76 -12.10 32.55
CA ARG A 294 -8.44 -12.46 33.79
C ARG A 294 -8.72 -11.20 34.60
N ASP A 295 -10.00 -10.93 34.83
CA ASP A 295 -10.48 -9.89 35.75
C ASP A 295 -11.18 -10.56 36.94
N ASN A 296 -10.51 -10.55 38.10
CA ASN A 296 -10.94 -11.26 39.31
C ASN A 296 -11.19 -12.77 39.05
N ASP A 297 -12.45 -13.19 39.22
CA ASP A 297 -12.92 -14.56 39.00
C ASP A 297 -13.57 -14.71 37.63
N ILE A 298 -13.34 -13.78 36.70
CA ILE A 298 -13.81 -13.87 35.31
C ILE A 298 -12.62 -13.94 34.36
N LEU A 299 -12.60 -14.94 33.49
CA LEU A 299 -11.65 -15.05 32.38
C LEU A 299 -12.38 -14.70 31.08
N HIS A 300 -11.94 -13.64 30.43
CA HIS A 300 -12.35 -13.24 29.10
C HIS A 300 -11.45 -13.91 28.07
N TRP A 301 -12.02 -14.75 27.21
CA TRP A 301 -11.28 -15.52 26.23
C TRP A 301 -11.87 -15.33 24.85
N HIS A 302 -11.09 -14.75 23.94
CA HIS A 302 -11.51 -14.46 22.57
C HIS A 302 -10.72 -15.32 21.59
N VAL A 303 -11.44 -16.05 20.75
CA VAL A 303 -10.89 -17.02 19.82
C VAL A 303 -11.31 -16.63 18.41
N LEU A 304 -10.34 -16.32 17.53
CA LEU A 304 -10.57 -16.11 16.11
C LEU A 304 -10.68 -17.48 15.42
N VAL A 305 -11.86 -17.76 14.87
CA VAL A 305 -12.21 -19.04 14.24
C VAL A 305 -12.33 -18.83 12.73
N GLY A 306 -11.61 -19.65 11.94
CA GLY A 306 -11.67 -19.61 10.47
C GLY A 306 -11.39 -18.24 9.85
N ASP A 307 -10.51 -17.45 10.49
CA ASP A 307 -10.10 -16.09 10.06
C ASP A 307 -11.22 -15.05 9.90
N SER A 308 -12.45 -15.39 10.30
CA SER A 308 -13.63 -14.61 9.93
C SER A 308 -14.52 -14.23 11.10
N LEU A 309 -14.44 -14.94 12.23
CA LEU A 309 -15.29 -14.67 13.37
C LEU A 309 -14.52 -14.78 14.68
N VAL A 310 -14.81 -13.89 15.62
CA VAL A 310 -14.28 -13.94 16.98
C VAL A 310 -15.37 -14.50 17.89
N VAL A 311 -15.16 -15.70 18.41
CA VAL A 311 -15.95 -16.27 19.49
C VAL A 311 -15.41 -15.70 20.80
N ARG A 312 -16.27 -15.04 21.55
CA ARG A 312 -15.96 -14.49 22.87
C ARG A 312 -16.63 -15.38 23.91
N VAL A 313 -15.82 -15.93 24.79
CA VAL A 313 -16.27 -16.77 25.89
C VAL A 313 -15.88 -16.10 27.19
N GLN A 314 -16.83 -15.97 28.11
CA GLN A 314 -16.57 -15.55 29.47
C GLN A 314 -16.66 -16.78 30.38
N PHE A 315 -15.65 -16.99 31.21
CA PHE A 315 -15.64 -18.04 32.21
C PHE A 315 -15.64 -17.45 33.60
N HIS A 316 -16.44 -18.02 34.50
CA HIS A 316 -16.22 -17.86 35.92
C HIS A 316 -15.15 -18.87 36.39
N VAL A 317 -14.20 -18.42 37.21
CA VAL A 317 -13.10 -19.24 37.72
C VAL A 317 -13.43 -19.66 39.16
N GLU A 318 -13.93 -20.88 39.33
CA GLU A 318 -14.23 -21.46 40.64
C GLU A 318 -13.22 -22.54 40.99
N ASN A 319 -12.39 -22.35 42.02
CA ASN A 319 -11.41 -23.34 42.48
C ASN A 319 -10.53 -23.92 41.35
N GLU A 320 -10.01 -23.04 40.49
CA GLU A 320 -9.24 -23.38 39.27
C GLU A 320 -10.02 -24.12 38.16
N THR A 321 -11.33 -24.29 38.31
CA THR A 321 -12.21 -24.82 37.26
C THR A 321 -12.84 -23.66 36.49
N LEU A 322 -12.85 -23.76 35.15
CA LEU A 322 -13.50 -22.79 34.28
C LEU A 322 -14.96 -23.18 34.03
N VAL A 323 -15.88 -22.32 34.45
CA VAL A 323 -17.33 -22.50 34.22
C VAL A 323 -17.79 -21.45 33.20
N PRO A 324 -18.22 -21.83 31.98
CA PRO A 324 -18.65 -20.88 30.98
C PRO A 324 -19.91 -20.14 31.44
N GLN A 325 -19.87 -18.81 31.35
CA GLN A 325 -20.95 -17.91 31.74
C GLN A 325 -21.72 -17.38 30.52
N SER A 326 -21.01 -17.00 29.46
CA SER A 326 -21.61 -16.52 28.21
C SER A 326 -20.72 -16.83 27.01
N ILE A 327 -21.38 -17.00 25.86
CA ILE A 327 -20.73 -17.19 24.56
C ILE A 327 -21.43 -16.26 23.56
N ASP A 328 -20.65 -15.43 22.88
CA ASP A 328 -21.09 -14.65 21.73
C ASP A 328 -20.11 -14.81 20.57
N ALA A 329 -20.59 -14.61 19.35
CA ALA A 329 -19.77 -14.65 18.15
C ALA A 329 -20.01 -13.39 17.33
N VAL A 330 -18.92 -12.74 16.92
CA VAL A 330 -18.94 -11.51 16.13
C VAL A 330 -18.08 -11.66 14.88
N ALA A 331 -18.47 -10.99 13.80
CA ALA A 331 -17.65 -10.95 12.59
C ALA A 331 -16.33 -10.21 12.86
N ALA A 332 -15.23 -10.73 12.32
CA ALA A 332 -13.92 -10.06 12.36
C ALA A 332 -13.80 -8.92 11.33
N GLY A 333 -14.79 -8.78 10.44
CA GLY A 333 -14.84 -7.74 9.40
C GLY A 333 -16.20 -7.70 8.70
N GLU A 334 -16.39 -6.68 7.85
CA GLU A 334 -17.67 -6.35 7.23
C GLU A 334 -17.91 -7.04 5.87
N ALA A 335 -16.88 -7.67 5.29
CA ALA A 335 -16.99 -8.31 3.99
C ALA A 335 -18.06 -9.43 3.99
N HIS A 336 -18.78 -9.59 2.88
CA HIS A 336 -19.84 -10.60 2.76
C HIS A 336 -19.34 -12.02 3.05
N ARG A 337 -18.13 -12.37 2.58
CA ARG A 337 -17.49 -13.66 2.88
C ARG A 337 -17.30 -13.91 4.38
N THR A 338 -16.93 -12.86 5.12
CA THR A 338 -16.70 -12.92 6.56
C THR A 338 -18.02 -13.10 7.31
N ARG A 339 -19.04 -12.35 6.88
CA ARG A 339 -20.40 -12.48 7.43
C ARG A 339 -21.04 -13.84 7.11
N LEU A 340 -20.77 -14.40 5.93
CA LEU A 340 -21.22 -15.74 5.55
C LEU A 340 -20.62 -16.80 6.47
N ALA A 341 -19.30 -16.74 6.70
CA ALA A 341 -18.63 -17.66 7.62
C ALA A 341 -19.22 -17.61 9.05
N VAL A 342 -19.57 -16.41 9.53
CA VAL A 342 -20.28 -16.24 10.82
C VAL A 342 -21.66 -16.89 10.77
N ALA A 343 -22.44 -16.65 9.72
CA ALA A 343 -23.79 -17.22 9.60
C ALA A 343 -23.77 -18.76 9.57
N VAL A 344 -22.85 -19.36 8.80
CA VAL A 344 -22.65 -20.81 8.75
C VAL A 344 -22.21 -21.36 10.11
N PHE A 345 -21.28 -20.69 10.79
CA PHE A 345 -20.87 -21.09 12.14
C PHE A 345 -22.04 -21.06 13.12
N LEU A 346 -22.85 -20.01 13.11
CA LEU A 346 -24.01 -19.89 14.01
C LEU A 346 -25.08 -20.96 13.72
N ILE A 347 -25.31 -21.31 12.45
CA ILE A 347 -26.18 -22.44 12.09
C ILE A 347 -25.65 -23.73 12.68
N ASN A 348 -24.36 -24.04 12.48
CA ASN A 348 -23.74 -25.24 13.03
C ASN A 348 -23.78 -25.26 14.55
N LEU A 349 -23.56 -24.11 15.20
CA LEU A 349 -23.60 -23.96 16.66
C LEU A 349 -25.01 -24.20 17.21
N GLU A 350 -26.03 -23.64 16.57
CA GLU A 350 -27.43 -23.82 16.98
C GLU A 350 -27.94 -25.25 16.74
N GLN A 351 -27.35 -25.98 15.78
CA GLN A 351 -27.62 -27.41 15.56
C GLN A 351 -26.79 -28.34 16.48
N ALA A 352 -25.70 -27.84 17.07
CA ALA A 352 -24.79 -28.65 17.86
C ALA A 352 -25.36 -28.96 19.25
N GLY A 353 -25.11 -30.17 19.72
CA GLY A 353 -25.31 -30.55 21.11
C GLY A 353 -24.11 -30.19 21.99
N THR A 354 -22.92 -30.08 21.41
CA THR A 354 -21.70 -29.70 22.11
C THR A 354 -20.81 -28.76 21.31
N LEU A 355 -20.11 -27.89 22.03
CA LEU A 355 -19.01 -27.05 21.54
C LEU A 355 -17.76 -27.37 22.35
N ALA A 356 -16.68 -27.73 21.68
CA ALA A 356 -15.41 -28.05 22.32
C ALA A 356 -14.27 -27.17 21.78
N PHE A 357 -13.37 -26.80 22.67
CA PHE A 357 -12.12 -26.11 22.37
C PHE A 357 -10.96 -27.03 22.75
N HIS A 358 -10.09 -27.33 21.79
CA HIS A 358 -8.93 -28.18 21.97
C HIS A 358 -7.65 -27.35 21.85
N LEU A 359 -6.79 -27.44 22.86
CA LEU A 359 -5.40 -26.99 22.77
C LEU A 359 -4.55 -28.15 22.22
N PRO A 360 -3.31 -27.91 21.74
CA PRO A 360 -2.53 -28.94 21.03
C PRO A 360 -2.30 -30.24 21.81
N ASN A 361 -2.36 -30.21 23.14
CA ASN A 361 -2.05 -31.35 24.00
C ASN A 361 -3.23 -31.87 24.83
N GLU A 362 -4.38 -31.21 24.81
CA GLU A 362 -5.54 -31.59 25.62
C GLU A 362 -6.85 -30.94 25.13
N GLU A 363 -7.97 -31.61 25.43
CA GLU A 363 -9.27 -30.95 25.36
C GLU A 363 -9.33 -29.92 26.49
N TYR A 364 -9.36 -28.65 26.11
CA TYR A 364 -9.29 -27.54 27.07
C TYR A 364 -10.67 -27.29 27.69
N LEU A 365 -11.72 -27.34 26.88
CA LEU A 365 -13.08 -27.10 27.33
C LEU A 365 -14.09 -27.81 26.45
N ARG A 366 -15.14 -28.38 27.05
CA ARG A 366 -16.35 -28.83 26.36
C ARG A 366 -17.59 -28.28 27.03
N TYR A 367 -18.51 -27.80 26.22
CA TYR A 367 -19.77 -27.21 26.64
C TYR A 367 -20.94 -27.95 26.01
N THR A 368 -21.98 -28.19 26.81
CA THR A 368 -23.26 -28.73 26.32
C THR A 368 -24.18 -27.57 25.96
N LEU A 369 -24.61 -27.56 24.70
CA LEU A 369 -25.50 -26.54 24.16
C LEU A 369 -26.95 -26.91 24.43
N LYS A 370 -27.84 -25.92 24.35
CA LYS A 370 -29.28 -26.13 24.48
C LYS A 370 -29.84 -26.79 23.22
N GLU A 371 -31.04 -27.35 23.33
CA GLU A 371 -31.74 -27.87 22.16
C GLU A 371 -31.95 -26.77 21.09
N PRO A 372 -31.86 -27.13 19.79
CA PRO A 372 -31.95 -26.17 18.71
C PRO A 372 -33.27 -25.41 18.70
N ASN A 373 -33.21 -24.09 18.57
CA ASN A 373 -34.38 -23.28 18.32
C ASN A 373 -34.69 -23.25 16.81
N VAL A 374 -35.75 -23.96 16.41
CA VAL A 374 -36.16 -24.10 15.00
C VAL A 374 -36.42 -22.74 14.33
N ASP A 375 -37.06 -21.79 15.03
CA ASP A 375 -37.35 -20.46 14.48
C ASP A 375 -36.07 -19.62 14.31
N ALA A 376 -35.11 -19.76 15.24
CA ALA A 376 -33.81 -19.11 15.14
C ALA A 376 -33.01 -19.67 13.96
N LEU A 377 -32.98 -21.00 13.80
CA LEU A 377 -32.32 -21.68 12.68
C LEU A 377 -32.87 -21.22 11.33
N GLN A 378 -34.19 -21.09 11.20
CA GLN A 378 -34.80 -20.60 9.95
C GLN A 378 -34.33 -19.18 9.61
N LYS A 379 -34.25 -18.27 10.60
CA LYS A 379 -33.76 -16.90 10.39
C LYS A 379 -32.26 -16.85 10.04
N MET A 380 -31.47 -17.73 10.65
CA MET A 380 -30.04 -17.83 10.34
C MET A 380 -29.82 -18.37 8.91
N ARG A 381 -30.57 -19.40 8.50
CA ARG A 381 -30.53 -19.95 7.13
C ARG A 381 -30.90 -18.91 6.08
N PHE A 382 -31.96 -18.13 6.32
CA PHE A 382 -32.30 -16.99 5.47
C PHE A 382 -31.11 -16.05 5.24
N THR A 383 -30.37 -15.76 6.32
CA THR A 383 -29.23 -14.84 6.27
C THR A 383 -28.03 -15.46 5.54
N ALA A 384 -27.77 -16.74 5.79
CA ALA A 384 -26.72 -17.49 5.10
C ALA A 384 -26.99 -17.57 3.59
N GLU A 385 -28.20 -17.95 3.17
CA GLU A 385 -28.59 -18.01 1.74
C GLU A 385 -28.37 -16.69 1.02
N LEU A 386 -28.76 -15.58 1.65
CA LEU A 386 -28.54 -14.24 1.10
C LEU A 386 -27.05 -13.94 0.92
N LEU A 387 -26.24 -14.27 1.93
CA LEU A 387 -24.80 -14.04 1.90
C LEU A 387 -24.08 -14.98 0.91
N GLU A 388 -24.55 -16.21 0.74
CA GLU A 388 -24.06 -17.15 -0.27
C GLU A 388 -24.25 -16.58 -1.69
N ASP A 389 -25.45 -16.05 -1.98
CA ASP A 389 -25.73 -15.43 -3.27
C ASP A 389 -24.83 -14.22 -3.53
N LEU A 390 -24.63 -13.37 -2.51
CA LEU A 390 -23.78 -12.20 -2.63
C LEU A 390 -22.31 -12.58 -2.85
N VAL A 391 -21.76 -13.47 -2.02
CA VAL A 391 -20.38 -13.93 -2.15
C VAL A 391 -20.15 -14.59 -3.49
N GLY A 392 -21.10 -15.42 -3.93
CA GLY A 392 -21.03 -16.09 -5.22
C GLY A 392 -21.08 -15.12 -6.40
N LEU A 393 -21.94 -14.10 -6.35
CA LEU A 393 -21.99 -13.04 -7.35
C LEU A 393 -20.70 -12.22 -7.40
N GLU A 394 -20.14 -11.85 -6.25
CA GLU A 394 -18.85 -11.13 -6.18
C GLU A 394 -17.72 -11.93 -6.80
N GLN A 395 -17.69 -13.25 -6.58
CA GLN A 395 -16.71 -14.16 -7.17
C GLN A 395 -16.88 -14.32 -8.68
N LEU A 396 -18.11 -14.48 -9.17
CA LEU A 396 -18.39 -14.71 -10.59
C LEU A 396 -18.22 -13.44 -11.42
N THR A 397 -18.53 -12.27 -10.86
CA THR A 397 -18.48 -10.99 -11.57
C THR A 397 -17.20 -10.19 -11.33
N GLY A 398 -16.45 -10.52 -10.28
CA GLY A 398 -15.29 -9.74 -9.83
C GLY A 398 -15.65 -8.35 -9.27
N GLN A 399 -16.93 -8.07 -9.02
CA GLN A 399 -17.41 -6.78 -8.53
C GLN A 399 -18.03 -6.92 -7.14
N PRO A 400 -17.64 -6.09 -6.15
CA PRO A 400 -18.26 -6.10 -4.83
C PRO A 400 -19.71 -5.64 -4.92
N VAL A 401 -20.62 -6.31 -4.19
CA VAL A 401 -22.00 -5.85 -4.08
C VAL A 401 -22.07 -4.88 -2.90
N GLY A 402 -22.69 -3.71 -3.12
CA GLY A 402 -22.84 -2.70 -2.08
C GLY A 402 -23.77 -3.16 -0.94
N PRO A 403 -23.74 -2.48 0.22
CA PRO A 403 -24.65 -2.79 1.32
C PRO A 403 -26.11 -2.49 0.93
N PHE A 404 -27.03 -3.32 1.42
CA PHE A 404 -28.46 -3.04 1.28
C PHE A 404 -28.89 -1.91 2.23
N ILE A 405 -29.63 -0.94 1.71
CA ILE A 405 -30.11 0.22 2.50
C ILE A 405 -31.42 -0.10 3.24
N ARG A 406 -32.05 -1.24 2.93
CA ARG A 406 -33.29 -1.72 3.55
C ARG A 406 -33.38 -3.26 3.51
N PRO A 407 -34.25 -3.88 4.32
CA PRO A 407 -34.53 -5.31 4.21
C PRO A 407 -35.06 -5.70 2.82
N LEU A 408 -34.66 -6.88 2.34
CA LEU A 408 -35.16 -7.44 1.09
C LEU A 408 -36.60 -7.90 1.27
N ASN A 409 -37.45 -7.58 0.30
CA ASN A 409 -38.73 -8.24 0.16
C ASN A 409 -38.57 -9.62 -0.52
N LEU A 410 -39.66 -10.39 -0.57
CA LEU A 410 -39.64 -11.76 -1.11
C LEU A 410 -39.21 -11.80 -2.60
N TRP A 411 -39.69 -10.85 -3.40
CA TRP A 411 -39.34 -10.74 -4.82
C TRP A 411 -37.85 -10.42 -5.03
N GLU A 412 -37.29 -9.52 -4.23
CA GLU A 412 -35.88 -9.15 -4.28
C GLU A 412 -34.96 -10.33 -3.93
N ARG A 413 -35.38 -11.21 -3.00
CA ARG A 413 -34.64 -12.44 -2.70
C ARG A 413 -34.62 -13.39 -3.89
N VAL A 414 -35.79 -13.65 -4.50
CA VAL A 414 -35.87 -14.50 -5.69
C VAL A 414 -35.04 -13.90 -6.81
N ARG A 415 -35.09 -12.57 -7.00
CA ARG A 415 -34.35 -11.90 -8.05
C ARG A 415 -32.84 -12.01 -7.87
N LEU A 416 -32.35 -11.87 -6.65
CA LEU A 416 -30.93 -12.04 -6.33
C LEU A 416 -30.48 -13.49 -6.57
N ARG A 417 -31.26 -14.48 -6.11
CA ARG A 417 -30.99 -15.90 -6.37
C ARG A 417 -30.99 -16.23 -7.85
N GLN A 418 -31.95 -15.68 -8.62
CA GLN A 418 -31.97 -15.81 -10.07
C GLN A 418 -30.71 -15.21 -10.71
N ALA A 419 -30.28 -14.02 -10.28
CA ALA A 419 -29.05 -13.40 -10.77
C ALA A 419 -27.84 -14.31 -10.56
N PHE A 420 -27.71 -14.85 -9.35
CA PHE A 420 -26.64 -15.77 -8.99
C PHE A 420 -26.65 -17.05 -9.85
N LEU A 421 -27.80 -17.72 -9.93
CA LEU A 421 -27.96 -18.94 -10.73
C LEU A 421 -27.68 -18.70 -12.22
N LEU A 422 -28.14 -17.57 -12.78
CA LEU A 422 -27.86 -17.20 -14.17
C LEU A 422 -26.36 -17.00 -14.42
N TRP A 423 -25.64 -16.35 -13.50
CA TRP A 423 -24.18 -16.20 -13.59
C TRP A 423 -23.43 -17.53 -13.41
N GLN A 424 -24.01 -18.50 -12.71
CA GLN A 424 -23.48 -19.88 -12.67
C GLN A 424 -23.76 -20.68 -13.94
N GLY A 425 -24.45 -20.11 -14.94
CA GLY A 425 -24.86 -20.80 -16.15
C GLY A 425 -26.06 -21.74 -15.95
N LYS A 426 -26.81 -21.59 -14.85
CA LYS A 426 -28.05 -22.34 -14.61
C LYS A 426 -29.22 -21.65 -15.29
N ALA A 427 -30.20 -22.46 -15.70
CA ALA A 427 -31.50 -21.96 -16.13
C ALA A 427 -32.39 -21.74 -14.90
N VAL A 428 -33.25 -20.73 -14.94
CA VAL A 428 -34.17 -20.40 -13.85
C VAL A 428 -35.59 -20.25 -14.39
N GLN A 429 -36.57 -20.57 -13.56
CA GLN A 429 -37.97 -20.24 -13.87
C GLN A 429 -38.15 -18.72 -13.94
N TRP A 430 -38.91 -18.28 -14.93
CA TRP A 430 -39.21 -16.89 -15.25
C TRP A 430 -40.72 -16.69 -15.27
N ASP A 431 -41.25 -16.04 -14.24
CA ASP A 431 -42.70 -15.97 -14.03
C ASP A 431 -43.38 -14.79 -14.73
N ARG A 432 -42.62 -13.96 -15.46
CA ARG A 432 -43.22 -12.84 -16.22
C ARG A 432 -43.68 -13.32 -17.58
N ASP A 433 -44.88 -12.90 -17.97
CA ASP A 433 -45.38 -13.07 -19.33
C ASP A 433 -44.39 -12.51 -20.36
N MET A 434 -44.26 -13.22 -21.47
CA MET A 434 -43.52 -12.75 -22.63
C MET A 434 -44.29 -11.57 -23.26
N PRO A 435 -43.66 -10.38 -23.36
CA PRO A 435 -44.29 -9.27 -24.05
C PRO A 435 -44.43 -9.59 -25.55
N GLU A 436 -45.29 -8.83 -26.23
CA GLU A 436 -45.33 -8.86 -27.70
C GLU A 436 -43.95 -8.51 -28.26
N MET A 437 -43.47 -9.30 -29.21
CA MET A 437 -42.16 -9.15 -29.81
C MET A 437 -42.28 -8.79 -31.28
N VAL A 438 -41.45 -7.85 -31.73
CA VAL A 438 -41.36 -7.47 -33.14
C VAL A 438 -40.13 -8.11 -33.74
N SER A 439 -40.33 -8.94 -34.77
CA SER A 439 -39.25 -9.51 -35.58
C SER A 439 -39.08 -8.67 -36.86
N PRO A 440 -37.98 -7.92 -37.03
CA PRO A 440 -37.79 -7.02 -38.18
C PRO A 440 -37.77 -7.73 -39.53
N GLN A 441 -37.44 -9.02 -39.55
CA GLN A 441 -37.31 -9.85 -40.76
C GLN A 441 -38.50 -10.81 -40.94
N GLY A 442 -39.52 -10.73 -40.09
CA GLY A 442 -40.67 -11.63 -40.12
C GLY A 442 -40.37 -13.08 -39.73
N VAL A 443 -39.17 -13.35 -39.21
CA VAL A 443 -38.77 -14.68 -38.72
C VAL A 443 -39.43 -14.94 -37.37
N ILE A 444 -40.01 -16.13 -37.19
CA ILE A 444 -40.60 -16.56 -35.91
C ILE A 444 -39.52 -16.51 -34.83
N PRO A 445 -39.72 -15.79 -33.72
CA PRO A 445 -38.73 -15.72 -32.67
C PRO A 445 -38.52 -17.06 -31.98
N HIS A 446 -37.31 -17.31 -31.48
CA HIS A 446 -36.99 -18.47 -30.65
C HIS A 446 -37.09 -18.19 -29.15
N GLY A 447 -37.12 -16.91 -28.77
CA GLY A 447 -37.13 -16.43 -27.39
C GLY A 447 -36.94 -14.92 -27.34
N MET A 448 -37.01 -14.36 -26.13
CA MET A 448 -36.69 -12.96 -25.87
C MET A 448 -35.28 -12.86 -25.31
N THR A 449 -34.43 -12.04 -25.92
CA THR A 449 -33.12 -11.70 -25.37
C THR A 449 -33.15 -10.35 -24.65
N SER A 450 -32.41 -10.25 -23.56
CA SER A 450 -32.13 -9.01 -22.84
C SER A 450 -30.64 -8.90 -22.64
N ASP A 451 -30.08 -7.74 -22.94
CA ASP A 451 -28.67 -7.46 -22.67
C ASP A 451 -28.39 -7.45 -21.16
N SER A 452 -27.10 -7.63 -20.83
CA SER A 452 -26.58 -7.45 -19.49
C SER A 452 -26.92 -6.06 -18.96
N ARG A 453 -27.39 -6.00 -17.71
CA ARG A 453 -27.85 -4.74 -17.10
C ARG A 453 -27.71 -4.78 -15.58
N SER A 454 -27.51 -3.61 -14.99
CA SER A 454 -27.63 -3.44 -13.55
C SER A 454 -29.09 -3.33 -13.15
N VAL A 455 -29.49 -4.07 -12.10
CA VAL A 455 -30.81 -4.01 -11.48
C VAL A 455 -30.64 -3.62 -10.02
N GLU A 456 -31.48 -2.72 -9.53
CA GLU A 456 -31.47 -2.33 -8.13
C GLU A 456 -32.20 -3.36 -7.28
N ILE A 457 -31.51 -3.91 -6.27
CA ILE A 457 -32.06 -4.85 -5.29
C ILE A 457 -31.83 -4.26 -3.91
N ALA A 458 -32.91 -3.89 -3.20
CA ALA A 458 -32.84 -3.27 -1.88
C ALA A 458 -31.84 -2.08 -1.78
N GLY A 459 -31.75 -1.28 -2.86
CA GLY A 459 -30.87 -0.12 -2.97
C GLY A 459 -29.43 -0.41 -3.38
N ALA A 460 -29.05 -1.67 -3.56
CA ALA A 460 -27.75 -2.06 -4.08
C ALA A 460 -27.84 -2.38 -5.58
N PRO A 461 -26.92 -1.90 -6.43
CA PRO A 461 -26.86 -2.31 -7.82
C PRO A 461 -26.32 -3.74 -7.91
N VAL A 462 -27.07 -4.62 -8.58
CA VAL A 462 -26.67 -6.01 -8.86
C VAL A 462 -26.67 -6.22 -10.36
N THR A 463 -25.54 -6.71 -10.89
CA THR A 463 -25.40 -6.96 -12.32
C THR A 463 -26.11 -8.26 -12.70
N MET A 464 -27.10 -8.16 -13.59
CA MET A 464 -27.69 -9.31 -14.27
C MET A 464 -26.89 -9.59 -15.54
N PRO A 465 -26.61 -10.87 -15.88
CA PRO A 465 -26.00 -11.18 -17.16
C PRO A 465 -26.99 -10.91 -18.30
N GLU A 466 -26.54 -11.07 -19.54
CA GLU A 466 -27.49 -11.23 -20.65
C GLU A 466 -28.38 -12.46 -20.40
N VAL A 467 -29.64 -12.37 -20.82
CA VAL A 467 -30.63 -13.42 -20.56
C VAL A 467 -31.39 -13.73 -21.83
N MET A 468 -31.53 -15.01 -22.14
CA MET A 468 -32.51 -15.53 -23.09
C MET A 468 -33.66 -16.18 -22.34
N VAL A 469 -34.88 -15.68 -22.58
CA VAL A 469 -36.13 -16.22 -22.05
C VAL A 469 -36.83 -17.01 -23.14
N TRP A 470 -37.18 -18.26 -22.86
CA TRP A 470 -37.75 -19.19 -23.83
C TRP A 470 -38.51 -20.34 -23.16
N HIS A 471 -39.18 -21.19 -23.95
CA HIS A 471 -39.76 -22.45 -23.50
C HIS A 471 -39.76 -23.45 -24.66
N PRO A 472 -39.41 -24.74 -24.43
CA PRO A 472 -39.31 -25.74 -25.50
C PRO A 472 -40.66 -25.99 -26.22
N GLU A 473 -41.77 -25.85 -25.51
CA GLU A 473 -43.12 -26.02 -26.06
C GLU A 473 -43.83 -24.69 -26.37
N ALA A 474 -43.09 -23.59 -26.51
CA ALA A 474 -43.68 -22.30 -26.86
C ALA A 474 -44.34 -22.32 -28.25
N ALA A 475 -45.63 -21.99 -28.32
CA ALA A 475 -46.34 -21.75 -29.56
C ALA A 475 -46.38 -20.25 -29.88
N TRP A 476 -45.88 -19.87 -31.05
CA TRP A 476 -45.80 -18.48 -31.51
C TRP A 476 -46.95 -18.13 -32.45
N HIS A 477 -47.60 -16.99 -32.21
CA HIS A 477 -48.74 -16.50 -32.97
C HIS A 477 -48.40 -15.13 -33.59
N GLU A 478 -48.53 -15.00 -34.92
CA GLU A 478 -48.32 -13.75 -35.66
C GLU A 478 -49.58 -12.86 -35.60
N HIS A 479 -49.41 -11.58 -35.28
CA HIS A 479 -50.52 -10.59 -35.17
C HIS A 479 -50.57 -9.58 -36.32
N GLY A 480 -49.61 -9.62 -37.22
CA GLY A 480 -49.58 -8.80 -38.43
C GLY A 480 -48.30 -7.99 -38.62
N SER A 481 -48.31 -7.13 -39.64
CA SER A 481 -47.17 -6.29 -40.03
C SER A 481 -46.98 -5.11 -39.08
N VAL A 482 -45.72 -4.77 -38.79
CA VAL A 482 -45.33 -3.57 -38.01
C VAL A 482 -44.50 -2.64 -38.90
N PRO A 483 -45.12 -1.83 -39.77
CA PRO A 483 -44.41 -1.12 -40.86
C PRO A 483 -43.34 -0.15 -40.36
N ASP A 484 -43.53 0.43 -39.18
CA ASP A 484 -42.60 1.37 -38.55
C ASP A 484 -41.25 0.73 -38.16
N SER A 485 -41.21 -0.60 -38.05
CA SER A 485 -40.01 -1.39 -37.70
C SER A 485 -39.35 -2.07 -38.92
N GLY A 486 -39.89 -1.85 -40.13
CA GLY A 486 -39.37 -2.40 -41.38
C GLY A 486 -40.47 -2.99 -42.29
N PRO A 487 -40.20 -3.14 -43.61
CA PRO A 487 -41.18 -3.63 -44.57
C PRO A 487 -41.61 -5.08 -44.31
N ASP A 488 -40.71 -5.90 -43.78
CA ASP A 488 -40.93 -7.31 -43.47
C ASP A 488 -41.21 -7.57 -41.99
N ALA A 489 -41.30 -6.51 -41.18
CA ALA A 489 -41.45 -6.66 -39.74
C ALA A 489 -42.82 -7.25 -39.36
N ARG A 490 -42.82 -8.19 -38.42
CA ARG A 490 -44.02 -8.87 -37.90
C ARG A 490 -44.05 -8.86 -36.37
N ALA A 491 -45.24 -8.71 -35.81
CA ALA A 491 -45.50 -8.85 -34.38
C ALA A 491 -45.85 -10.29 -34.03
N PHE A 492 -45.30 -10.79 -32.94
CA PHE A 492 -45.54 -12.13 -32.43
C PHE A 492 -45.82 -12.12 -30.93
N THR A 493 -46.72 -12.99 -30.48
CA THR A 493 -46.86 -13.36 -29.06
C THR A 493 -46.63 -14.85 -28.90
N ALA A 494 -46.13 -15.28 -27.74
CA ALA A 494 -45.96 -16.69 -27.45
C ALA A 494 -46.91 -17.16 -26.34
N THR A 495 -47.37 -18.40 -26.45
CA THR A 495 -48.14 -19.10 -25.41
C THR A 495 -47.44 -20.40 -25.05
N ILE A 496 -47.52 -20.80 -23.78
CA ILE A 496 -46.99 -22.08 -23.26
C ILE A 496 -48.14 -22.94 -22.73
N PRO A 497 -47.94 -24.26 -22.54
CA PRO A 497 -48.95 -25.14 -21.94
C PRO A 497 -49.43 -24.66 -20.57
N ASP A 498 -50.70 -24.92 -20.23
CA ASP A 498 -51.27 -24.57 -18.93
C ASP A 498 -50.46 -25.21 -17.79
N GLY A 499 -50.00 -24.39 -16.84
CA GLY A 499 -49.18 -24.81 -15.71
C GLY A 499 -47.67 -24.85 -15.99
N ALA A 500 -47.23 -24.64 -17.23
CA ALA A 500 -45.81 -24.43 -17.56
C ALA A 500 -45.37 -23.00 -17.19
N ARG A 501 -44.05 -22.81 -17.06
CA ARG A 501 -43.42 -21.51 -16.77
C ARG A 501 -42.33 -21.22 -17.79
N TRP A 502 -42.11 -19.95 -18.12
CA TRP A 502 -40.99 -19.58 -18.97
C TRP A 502 -39.66 -19.92 -18.28
N LEU A 503 -38.63 -20.19 -19.07
CA LEU A 503 -37.27 -20.45 -18.60
C LEU A 503 -36.35 -19.32 -19.05
N ALA A 504 -35.47 -18.89 -18.17
CA ALA A 504 -34.44 -17.90 -18.45
C ALA A 504 -33.06 -18.49 -18.22
N PHE A 505 -32.11 -18.26 -19.14
CA PHE A 505 -30.71 -18.63 -18.96
C PHE A 505 -29.78 -17.59 -19.57
N SER A 506 -28.51 -17.56 -19.15
CA SER A 506 -27.49 -16.69 -19.74
C SER A 506 -26.69 -17.43 -20.82
N PRO A 507 -26.73 -17.01 -22.09
CA PRO A 507 -25.92 -17.63 -23.15
C PRO A 507 -24.42 -17.49 -22.87
N SER A 508 -23.95 -16.32 -22.46
CA SER A 508 -22.54 -16.05 -22.15
C SER A 508 -21.98 -16.80 -20.94
N ALA A 509 -22.81 -17.15 -19.95
CA ALA A 509 -22.37 -17.88 -18.76
C ALA A 509 -22.45 -19.41 -18.93
N ARG A 510 -23.11 -19.90 -20.00
CA ARG A 510 -23.22 -21.33 -20.28
C ARG A 510 -22.14 -21.82 -21.25
N PRO A 511 -21.66 -23.07 -21.10
CA PRO A 511 -20.82 -23.71 -22.11
C PRO A 511 -21.56 -23.81 -23.46
N ALA A 512 -20.83 -23.58 -24.55
CA ALA A 512 -21.40 -23.57 -25.91
C ALA A 512 -21.93 -24.94 -26.39
N GLU A 513 -21.57 -26.03 -25.71
CA GLU A 513 -21.95 -27.40 -26.08
C GLU A 513 -23.27 -27.88 -25.44
N ASP A 514 -23.86 -27.11 -24.51
CA ASP A 514 -25.07 -27.55 -23.82
C ASP A 514 -26.35 -27.19 -24.60
N ASP A 515 -27.19 -28.20 -24.87
CA ASP A 515 -28.55 -28.04 -25.42
C ASP A 515 -29.41 -27.11 -24.56
N ALA A 516 -30.30 -26.36 -25.21
CA ALA A 516 -31.15 -25.39 -24.53
C ALA A 516 -31.93 -26.05 -23.37
N PRO A 517 -31.94 -25.44 -22.17
CA PRO A 517 -32.38 -26.07 -20.94
C PRO A 517 -33.89 -26.33 -20.94
N THR A 518 -34.30 -27.57 -20.64
CA THR A 518 -35.71 -27.98 -20.59
C THR A 518 -36.35 -27.81 -19.22
N GLU A 519 -35.55 -27.61 -18.17
CA GLU A 519 -35.98 -27.42 -16.79
C GLU A 519 -35.19 -26.28 -16.13
N GLY A 520 -35.81 -25.61 -15.16
CA GLY A 520 -35.18 -24.56 -14.37
C GLY A 520 -34.66 -25.11 -13.04
N GLU A 521 -33.49 -24.66 -12.62
CA GLU A 521 -32.93 -24.96 -11.30
C GLU A 521 -33.86 -24.38 -10.21
N PRO A 522 -34.20 -25.16 -9.17
CA PRO A 522 -35.02 -24.67 -8.08
C PRO A 522 -34.29 -23.55 -7.33
N TRP A 523 -35.03 -22.56 -6.84
CA TRP A 523 -34.43 -21.45 -6.10
C TRP A 523 -33.84 -21.88 -4.76
N GLY A 524 -34.42 -22.92 -4.14
CA GLY A 524 -33.93 -23.48 -2.88
C GLY A 524 -33.96 -22.50 -1.71
N LEU A 525 -34.82 -21.47 -1.75
CA LEU A 525 -34.87 -20.41 -0.75
C LEU A 525 -35.74 -20.81 0.44
N THR A 526 -35.21 -20.69 1.66
CA THR A 526 -35.96 -20.97 2.88
C THR A 526 -37.22 -20.10 2.96
N GLY A 527 -38.35 -20.77 3.16
CA GLY A 527 -39.67 -20.15 3.33
C GLY A 527 -40.35 -19.70 2.04
N ILE A 528 -39.81 -20.06 0.87
CA ILE A 528 -40.41 -19.77 -0.44
C ILE A 528 -40.65 -21.08 -1.17
N ASP A 529 -41.93 -21.41 -1.36
CA ASP A 529 -42.34 -22.51 -2.22
C ASP A 529 -42.49 -22.00 -3.66
N GLN A 530 -41.57 -22.40 -4.52
CA GLN A 530 -41.48 -21.94 -5.90
C GLN A 530 -42.73 -22.28 -6.72
N ASP A 531 -43.39 -23.41 -6.44
CA ASP A 531 -44.55 -23.86 -7.21
C ASP A 531 -45.81 -23.04 -6.90
N THR A 532 -45.93 -22.55 -5.66
CA THR A 532 -47.07 -21.73 -5.20
C THR A 532 -46.79 -20.23 -5.19
N CYS A 533 -45.53 -19.82 -5.30
CA CYS A 533 -45.17 -18.41 -5.45
C CYS A 533 -45.49 -17.93 -6.87
N SER A 534 -46.60 -17.21 -7.00
CA SER A 534 -46.96 -16.45 -8.20
C SER A 534 -46.38 -15.04 -8.11
N PHE A 535 -45.66 -14.58 -9.14
CA PHE A 535 -45.05 -13.24 -9.19
C PHE A 535 -45.52 -12.39 -10.36
#